data_AF-A0A2D4LMI6-F1
#
_entry.id   AF-A0A2D4LMI6-F1
#
_cell.length_a   1.000
_cell.length_b   1.000
_cell.length_c   1.000
_cell.angle_alpha   90.00
_cell.angle_beta   90.00
_cell.angle_gamma   90.00
#
_symmetry.space_group_name_H-M   'P 1'
#
loop_
_entity.id
_entity.type
_entity.pdbx_description
1 polymer ?
#
loop_
_entity_poly.entity_id
_entity_poly.type
_entity_poly.pdbx_seq_one_letter_code
_entity_poly.pdbx_strand_id
1 'polypeptide(L)'
;YVREEVSGVTQTPLESPKKAPSKAAMNCGKNTLPSKQNQSGLWKSLLPGPAHPPRCMAHKEPCVLRTVKKQGPNCGRRFFVCARPQGKPSDPRARCDYFLWAS
;
A
#
# COMPACT_ATOMS: atom_id res chain seq x y z
N TYR A 1 -46.90 -11.87 34.80
CA TYR A 1 -47.35 -10.68 35.54
C TYR A 1 -46.11 -9.79 35.61
N VAL A 2 -45.92 -8.70 34.88
CA VAL A 2 -46.83 -7.74 34.24
C VAL A 2 -46.26 -7.36 32.86
N ARG A 3 -47.18 -6.91 32.00
CA ARG A 3 -47.08 -6.46 30.61
C ARG A 3 -47.34 -4.95 30.62
N GLU A 4 -46.53 -4.15 29.93
CA GLU A 4 -46.83 -2.82 29.33
C GLU A 4 -45.78 -2.64 28.21
N GLU A 5 -46.03 -2.63 26.90
CA GLU A 5 -47.05 -2.07 25.99
C GLU A 5 -47.12 -0.54 25.95
N VAL A 6 -47.31 -0.02 24.72
CA VAL A 6 -47.62 1.35 24.27
C VAL A 6 -46.39 2.27 24.03
N SER A 7 -46.18 2.91 22.88
CA SER A 7 -46.96 3.04 21.62
C SER A 7 -46.21 3.92 20.59
N GLY A 8 -46.58 3.77 19.30
CA GLY A 8 -46.38 4.76 18.22
C GLY A 8 -45.46 4.24 17.11
N VAL A 9 -45.90 3.61 16.02
CA VAL A 9 -46.80 4.01 14.92
C VAL A 9 -46.33 5.28 14.18
N THR A 10 -45.66 5.14 13.04
CA THR A 10 -46.14 5.54 11.70
C THR A 10 -45.08 5.32 10.63
N GLN A 11 -45.55 5.18 9.39
CA GLN A 11 -44.89 4.65 8.20
C GLN A 11 -44.42 5.75 7.23
N THR A 12 -43.27 5.48 6.57
CA THR A 12 -43.02 5.66 5.11
C THR A 12 -42.75 7.08 4.54
N PRO A 13 -42.44 7.24 3.23
CA PRO A 13 -41.07 7.33 2.72
C PRO A 13 -40.87 8.56 1.81
N LEU A 14 -39.69 9.19 1.74
CA LEU A 14 -39.43 10.11 0.61
C LEU A 14 -38.02 9.99 0.05
N GLU A 15 -38.04 9.94 -1.27
CA GLU A 15 -37.01 9.60 -2.23
C GLU A 15 -35.97 10.71 -2.40
N SER A 16 -34.88 10.35 -3.08
CA SER A 16 -33.67 11.15 -3.34
C SER A 16 -33.97 12.45 -4.12
N PRO A 17 -33.00 13.38 -4.23
CA PRO A 17 -32.11 13.28 -5.40
C PRO A 17 -30.65 13.63 -5.13
N LYS A 18 -29.77 12.73 -5.61
CA LYS A 18 -28.34 12.97 -5.84
C LYS A 18 -28.21 14.12 -6.83
N LYS A 19 -27.50 15.19 -6.46
CA LYS A 19 -27.13 16.29 -7.37
C LYS A 19 -25.64 16.20 -7.72
N ALA A 20 -25.34 15.52 -8.81
CA ALA A 20 -24.35 15.96 -9.79
C ALA A 20 -25.17 16.34 -11.06
N PRO A 21 -24.70 17.14 -12.04
CA PRO A 21 -23.31 17.47 -12.38
C PRO A 21 -23.07 18.95 -12.75
N SER A 22 -21.82 19.42 -12.67
CA SER A 22 -21.29 20.52 -13.50
C SER A 22 -19.77 20.52 -13.32
N LYS A 23 -18.91 20.73 -14.30
CA LYS A 23 -19.03 21.08 -15.70
C LYS A 23 -17.78 20.49 -16.35
N ALA A 24 -17.96 19.74 -17.43
CA ALA A 24 -16.85 19.36 -18.28
C ALA A 24 -16.22 20.65 -18.84
N ALA A 25 -14.92 20.82 -18.63
CA ALA A 25 -14.08 21.62 -19.48
C ALA A 25 -12.99 20.69 -20.00
N MET A 26 -13.30 20.01 -21.10
CA MET A 26 -12.27 19.50 -21.99
C MET A 26 -11.45 20.70 -22.46
N ASN A 27 -10.23 20.84 -21.95
CA ASN A 27 -9.22 21.65 -22.61
C ASN A 27 -8.45 20.72 -23.56
N CYS A 28 -8.97 20.58 -24.78
CA CYS A 28 -8.25 20.00 -25.89
C CYS A 28 -7.37 21.06 -26.55
N GLY A 29 -6.12 20.69 -26.87
CA GLY A 29 -5.35 21.34 -27.92
C GLY A 29 -4.47 22.52 -27.49
N LYS A 30 -3.34 22.22 -26.86
CA LYS A 30 -2.09 22.90 -27.26
C LYS A 30 -1.20 21.85 -27.90
N ASN A 31 -1.25 21.75 -29.23
CA ASN A 31 -0.26 21.02 -30.01
C ASN A 31 1.04 21.85 -30.00
N THR A 32 1.72 21.86 -28.86
CA THR A 32 3.10 22.33 -28.80
C THR A 32 3.95 21.18 -29.34
N LEU A 33 4.48 21.35 -30.56
CA LEU A 33 5.51 20.46 -31.10
C LEU A 33 6.60 20.31 -30.02
N PRO A 34 6.92 19.08 -29.56
CA PRO A 34 7.95 18.92 -28.54
C PRO A 34 9.27 19.39 -29.13
N SER A 35 9.84 20.43 -28.52
CA SER A 35 11.23 20.84 -28.73
C SER A 35 12.13 19.61 -28.66
N LYS A 36 13.16 19.56 -29.53
CA LYS A 36 14.19 18.50 -29.63
C LYS A 36 15.08 18.39 -28.38
N GLN A 37 14.53 18.51 -27.19
CA GLN A 37 15.29 18.56 -25.95
C GLN A 37 14.67 17.63 -24.90
N ASN A 38 15.52 16.70 -24.45
CA ASN A 38 15.33 15.83 -23.30
C ASN A 38 14.39 14.61 -23.48
N GLN A 39 14.54 13.89 -24.60
CA GLN A 39 14.10 12.48 -24.70
C GLN A 39 14.62 11.63 -23.52
N SER A 40 15.71 12.08 -22.87
CA SER A 40 16.28 11.41 -21.71
C SER A 40 15.51 11.45 -20.41
N GLY A 41 14.62 12.41 -20.22
CA GLY A 41 13.73 12.42 -19.06
C GLY A 41 12.69 11.29 -19.14
N LEU A 42 12.19 11.01 -20.35
CA LEU A 42 11.13 10.01 -20.57
C LEU A 42 11.61 8.61 -20.22
N TRP A 43 12.80 8.20 -20.68
CA TRP A 43 13.29 6.84 -20.38
C TRP A 43 13.65 6.63 -18.92
N LYS A 44 14.06 7.68 -18.18
CA LYS A 44 14.28 7.60 -16.72
C LYS A 44 12.98 7.35 -15.96
N SER A 45 11.87 7.94 -16.43
CA SER A 45 10.56 7.79 -15.80
C SER A 45 9.92 6.42 -16.09
N LEU A 46 10.13 5.89 -17.29
CA LEU A 46 9.54 4.60 -17.70
C LEU A 46 10.21 3.38 -17.07
N LEU A 47 11.49 3.49 -16.72
CA LEU A 47 12.28 2.37 -16.20
C LEU A 47 12.79 2.68 -14.78
N PRO A 48 11.88 2.92 -13.80
CA PRO A 48 12.32 3.00 -12.41
C PRO A 48 12.87 1.64 -12.02
N GLY A 49 14.02 1.65 -11.34
CA GLY A 49 14.56 0.43 -10.75
C GLY A 49 13.58 -0.18 -9.74
N PRO A 50 13.80 -1.44 -9.32
CA PRO A 50 13.03 -2.05 -8.26
C PRO A 50 13.02 -1.16 -7.00
N ALA A 51 11.90 -1.17 -6.28
CA ALA A 51 11.77 -0.44 -5.03
C ALA A 51 12.89 -0.83 -4.04
N HIS A 52 13.44 0.16 -3.35
CA HIS A 52 14.45 -0.09 -2.34
C HIS A 52 13.86 -0.91 -1.18
N PRO A 53 14.58 -1.92 -0.67
CA PRO A 53 14.13 -2.67 0.48
C PRO A 53 14.10 -1.77 1.73
N PRO A 54 13.19 -2.02 2.67
CA PRO A 54 13.16 -1.31 3.94
C PRO A 54 14.42 -1.62 4.75
N ARG A 55 14.75 -0.72 5.68
CA ARG A 55 15.89 -0.90 6.59
C ARG A 55 15.40 -1.41 7.94
N CYS A 56 16.16 -2.31 8.57
CA CYS A 56 15.84 -2.76 9.92
C CYS A 56 16.12 -1.64 10.94
N MET A 57 15.35 -1.58 12.03
CA MET A 57 15.47 -0.51 13.02
C MET A 57 16.78 -0.59 13.83
N ALA A 58 17.25 -1.81 14.14
CA ALA A 58 18.43 -2.00 14.98
C ALA A 58 19.75 -1.69 14.25
N HIS A 59 19.89 -2.11 12.98
CA HIS A 59 21.15 -2.00 12.24
C HIS A 59 21.13 -0.94 11.13
N LYS A 60 19.95 -0.42 10.76
CA LYS A 60 19.76 0.54 9.67
C LYS A 60 20.27 0.02 8.31
N GLU A 61 20.31 -1.30 8.15
CA GLU A 61 20.76 -1.99 6.94
C GLU A 61 19.58 -2.45 6.07
N PRO A 62 19.75 -2.52 4.75
CA PRO A 62 18.75 -3.09 3.83
C PRO A 62 18.33 -4.51 4.24
N CYS A 63 17.02 -4.72 4.33
CA CYS A 63 16.45 -6.04 4.63
C CYS A 63 16.45 -6.96 3.41
N VAL A 64 16.41 -8.27 3.67
CA VAL A 64 16.31 -9.30 2.63
C VAL A 64 14.86 -9.75 2.48
N LEU A 65 14.43 -9.93 1.24
CA LEU A 65 13.09 -10.41 0.90
C LEU A 65 13.06 -11.94 0.87
N ARG A 66 12.16 -12.53 1.64
CA ARG A 66 11.96 -13.98 1.76
C ARG A 66 10.53 -14.35 1.40
N THR A 67 10.33 -15.62 1.04
CA THR A 67 9.00 -16.17 0.70
C THR A 67 8.67 -17.31 1.64
N VAL A 68 7.45 -17.31 2.18
CA VAL A 68 6.95 -18.41 2.99
C VAL A 68 6.72 -19.63 2.10
N LYS A 69 7.46 -20.72 2.37
CA LYS A 69 7.31 -22.00 1.65
C LYS A 69 6.45 -23.02 2.41
N LYS A 70 6.12 -22.73 3.67
CA LYS A 70 5.29 -23.62 4.50
C LYS A 70 3.86 -23.60 3.96
N GLN A 71 3.29 -24.79 3.79
CA GLN A 71 1.91 -24.97 3.37
C GLN A 71 0.94 -24.30 4.34
N GLY A 72 -0.09 -23.65 3.81
CA GLY A 72 -1.12 -22.93 4.56
C GLY A 72 -1.48 -21.58 3.94
N PRO A 73 -2.31 -20.77 4.63
CA PRO A 73 -2.85 -19.51 4.10
C PRO A 73 -1.80 -18.46 3.70
N ASN A 74 -0.59 -18.56 4.26
CA ASN A 74 0.51 -17.63 3.99
C ASN A 74 1.53 -18.16 2.96
N CYS A 75 1.33 -19.35 2.40
CA CYS A 75 2.24 -19.90 1.40
C CYS A 75 2.36 -18.95 0.20
N GLY A 76 3.58 -18.69 -0.25
CA GLY A 76 3.87 -17.77 -1.35
C GLY A 76 3.91 -16.28 -0.96
N ARG A 77 3.44 -15.90 0.23
CA ARG A 77 3.56 -14.51 0.71
C ARG A 77 5.03 -14.16 0.97
N ARG A 78 5.39 -12.91 0.66
CA ARG A 78 6.75 -12.39 0.78
C ARG A 78 6.88 -11.45 1.97
N PHE A 79 8.03 -11.44 2.63
CA PHE A 79 8.31 -10.62 3.81
C PHE A 79 9.78 -10.23 3.89
N PHE A 80 10.05 -9.09 4.52
CA PHE A 80 11.38 -8.56 4.76
C PHE A 80 11.85 -8.93 6.17
N VAL A 81 13.12 -9.35 6.27
CA VAL A 81 13.81 -9.59 7.55
C VAL A 81 15.22 -9.03 7.52
N CYS A 82 15.83 -8.86 8.69
CA CYS A 82 17.23 -8.42 8.80
C CYS A 82 18.19 -9.39 8.08
N ALA A 83 19.09 -8.81 7.29
CA ALA A 83 20.05 -9.54 6.45
C ALA A 83 21.17 -10.23 7.24
N ARG A 84 21.41 -9.80 8.49
CA ARG A 84 22.45 -10.36 9.35
C ARG A 84 22.26 -11.87 9.59
N PRO A 85 23.35 -12.60 9.86
CA PRO A 85 23.28 -14.01 10.22
C PRO A 85 22.62 -14.20 11.59
N GLN A 86 22.10 -15.41 11.82
CA GLN A 86 21.64 -15.79 13.15
C GLN A 86 22.83 -15.83 14.10
N GLY A 87 22.68 -15.25 15.29
CA GLY A 87 23.71 -15.25 16.33
C GLY A 87 23.09 -15.37 17.72
N LYS A 88 23.92 -15.20 18.76
CA LYS A 88 23.45 -15.17 20.14
C LYS A 88 22.60 -13.91 20.38
N PRO A 89 21.53 -13.96 21.19
CA PRO A 89 20.71 -12.77 21.47
C PRO A 89 21.48 -11.58 22.07
N SER A 90 22.59 -11.86 22.76
CA SER A 90 23.48 -10.83 23.33
C SER A 90 24.46 -10.23 22.33
N ASP A 91 24.59 -10.78 21.12
CA ASP A 91 25.51 -10.26 20.11
C ASP A 91 24.81 -9.16 19.28
N PRO A 92 25.25 -7.89 19.36
CA PRO A 92 24.65 -6.81 18.59
C PRO A 92 24.82 -6.96 17.07
N ARG A 93 25.75 -7.82 16.61
CA ARG A 93 25.97 -8.11 15.19
C ARG A 93 25.02 -9.17 14.64
N ALA A 94 24.29 -9.87 15.51
CA ALA A 94 23.33 -10.88 15.14
C ALA A 94 22.07 -10.28 14.49
N ARG A 95 21.30 -11.14 13.81
CA ARG A 95 19.98 -10.81 13.28
C ARG A 95 19.06 -10.28 14.38
N CYS A 96 18.45 -9.13 14.14
CA CYS A 96 17.38 -8.58 14.97
C CYS A 96 16.01 -9.09 14.49
N ASP A 97 14.99 -8.88 15.32
CA ASP A 97 13.62 -9.37 15.10
C ASP A 97 12.79 -8.50 14.14
N TYR A 98 13.45 -7.76 13.24
CA TYR A 98 12.75 -6.97 12.24
C TYR A 98 11.95 -7.87 11.29
N PHE A 99 10.66 -7.57 11.15
CA PHE A 99 9.74 -8.27 10.27
C PHE A 99 8.76 -7.28 9.62
N LEU A 100 8.56 -7.40 8.31
CA LEU A 100 7.55 -6.64 7.58
C LEU A 100 7.00 -7.46 6.41
N TRP A 101 5.68 -7.58 6.27
CA TRP A 101 5.08 -8.15 5.07
C TRP A 101 5.38 -7.27 3.85
N ALA A 102 5.76 -7.87 2.73
CA ALA A 102 5.79 -7.15 1.47
C ALA A 102 4.34 -6.87 1.05
N SER A 103 4.02 -5.59 0.87
CA SER A 103 2.76 -5.09 0.32
C SER A 103 2.67 -5.32 -1.18
#